data_AF-A0A2T2VAX4-F1
#
_entry.id   AF-A0A2T2VAX4-F1
#
_cell.length_a   1.000
_cell.length_b   1.000
_cell.length_c   1.000
_cell.angle_alpha   90.00
_cell.angle_beta   90.00
_cell.angle_gamma   90.00
#
_symmetry.space_group_name_H-M   'P 1'
#
loop_
_entity.id
_entity.type
_entity.pdbx_description
1 polymer ?
#
loop_
_entity_poly.entity_id
_entity_poly.type
_entity_poly.pdbx_seq_one_letter_code
_entity_poly.pdbx_strand_id
1 'polypeptide(L)'
;MCTLTFLPISERSFLLGANRDESPHRSPAQPPVKKDINGQTVLYPVDGQAGGTWIAASDHKRIACVLNGAFAPHPYNPPYRLSRGLMVLASFKWPTTKAFIDHFNFEGIEPFTYVSFEWGESQADKISVTELRWDGEQKHVKTLNGKEPHIWSSASLYTKEAIAKRKRWFEEWLQEHNKYRAEDILQFH
;
A
#
# COMPACT_ATOMS: atom_id res chain seq x y z
N MET A 1 1.67 11.75 8.69
CA MET A 1 0.61 11.15 7.86
C MET A 1 1.21 10.03 7.04
N CYS A 2 0.71 8.79 7.20
CA CYS A 2 1.10 7.71 6.28
C CYS A 2 0.66 8.07 4.87
N THR A 3 1.61 8.09 3.94
CA THR A 3 1.40 8.42 2.53
C THR A 3 2.11 7.39 1.67
N LEU A 4 1.45 7.00 0.58
CA LEU A 4 2.01 6.16 -0.47
C LEU A 4 1.99 6.99 -1.75
N THR A 5 3.10 7.02 -2.49
CA THR A 5 3.20 7.67 -3.79
C THR A 5 3.68 6.66 -4.82
N PHE A 6 3.06 6.67 -6.00
CA PHE A 6 3.45 5.89 -7.16
C PHE A 6 3.80 6.86 -8.30
N LEU A 7 4.99 6.71 -8.85
CA LEU A 7 5.54 7.57 -9.89
C LEU A 7 6.03 6.71 -11.06
N PRO A 8 5.27 6.58 -12.16
CA PRO A 8 5.69 5.78 -13.31
C PRO A 8 6.88 6.43 -14.02
N ILE A 9 7.97 5.68 -14.20
CA ILE A 9 9.16 6.11 -14.97
C ILE A 9 9.06 5.61 -16.42
N SER A 10 8.53 4.40 -16.62
CA SER A 10 8.27 3.81 -17.93
C SER A 10 7.12 2.80 -17.83
N GLU A 11 6.75 2.15 -18.92
CA GLU A 11 5.68 1.13 -18.94
C GLU A 11 5.92 -0.04 -17.95
N ARG A 12 7.16 -0.27 -17.52
CA ARG A 12 7.55 -1.37 -16.61
C ARG A 12 8.40 -0.95 -15.42
N SER A 13 8.64 0.35 -15.22
CA SER A 13 9.42 0.84 -14.07
C SER A 13 8.74 2.04 -13.41
N PHE A 14 8.88 2.13 -12.10
CA PHE A 14 8.29 3.19 -11.28
C PHE A 14 9.10 3.41 -10.01
N LEU A 15 8.91 4.57 -9.39
CA LEU A 15 9.28 4.81 -8.00
C LEU A 15 8.05 4.63 -7.13
N LEU A 16 8.27 4.01 -5.97
CA LEU A 16 7.26 3.84 -4.94
C LEU A 16 7.80 4.45 -3.65
N GLY A 17 7.16 5.52 -3.18
CA GLY A 17 7.48 6.16 -1.91
C GLY A 17 6.45 5.79 -0.86
N ALA A 18 6.88 5.35 0.31
CA ALA A 18 5.99 5.04 1.42
C ALA A 18 6.59 5.50 2.74
N ASN A 19 5.87 6.36 3.46
CA ASN A 19 6.18 6.69 4.84
C ASN A 19 5.11 6.12 5.77
N ARG A 20 5.52 5.76 6.98
CA ARG A 20 4.66 5.20 7.99
C ARG A 20 4.71 6.07 9.23
N ASP A 21 3.58 6.69 9.54
CA ASP A 21 3.36 7.42 10.77
C ASP A 21 2.78 6.46 11.82
N GLU A 22 3.39 6.41 13.00
CA GLU A 22 3.00 5.49 14.07
C GLU A 22 3.05 6.16 15.43
N SER A 23 2.36 5.56 16.38
CA SER A 23 2.43 5.98 17.78
C SER A 23 3.88 5.94 18.29
N PRO A 24 4.35 6.97 19.01
CA PRO A 24 5.66 6.95 19.68
C PRO A 24 5.83 5.77 20.66
N HIS A 25 4.74 5.17 21.10
CA HIS A 25 4.74 4.00 22.00
C HIS A 25 4.84 2.66 21.26
N ARG A 26 4.76 2.66 19.92
CA ARG A 26 4.86 1.44 19.12
C ARG A 26 6.31 1.00 19.04
N SER A 27 6.55 -0.30 19.21
CA SER A 27 7.89 -0.88 19.04
C SER A 27 8.48 -0.52 17.68
N PRO A 28 9.77 -0.12 17.60
CA PRO A 28 10.42 0.19 16.34
C PRO A 28 10.31 -0.96 15.34
N ALA A 29 10.15 -0.61 14.06
CA ALA A 29 10.17 -1.60 13.00
C ALA A 29 11.57 -2.21 12.82
N GLN A 30 11.60 -3.45 12.38
CA GLN A 30 12.85 -4.14 12.06
C GLN A 30 13.21 -3.95 10.58
N PRO A 31 14.51 -4.05 10.23
CA PRO A 31 14.95 -4.02 8.83
C PRO A 31 14.25 -5.06 7.95
N PRO A 32 14.23 -4.87 6.62
CA PRO A 32 13.63 -5.82 5.71
C PRO A 32 14.18 -7.24 5.85
N VAL A 33 13.28 -8.22 5.89
CA VAL A 33 13.60 -9.65 5.89
C VAL A 33 13.07 -10.30 4.62
N LYS A 34 13.71 -11.39 4.20
CA LYS A 34 13.17 -12.29 3.16
C LYS A 34 12.54 -13.50 3.82
N LYS A 35 11.30 -13.84 3.45
CA LYS A 35 10.64 -15.08 3.87
C LYS A 35 9.97 -15.77 2.69
N ASP A 36 9.97 -17.10 2.71
CA ASP A 36 9.11 -17.88 1.83
C ASP A 36 7.65 -17.78 2.30
N ILE A 37 6.76 -17.41 1.39
CA ILE A 37 5.32 -17.43 1.59
C ILE A 37 4.69 -18.14 0.39
N ASN A 38 4.30 -19.40 0.59
CA ASN A 38 3.66 -20.22 -0.44
C ASN A 38 4.54 -20.35 -1.72
N GLY A 39 5.83 -20.59 -1.54
CA GLY A 39 6.79 -20.74 -2.64
C GLY A 39 7.25 -19.44 -3.29
N GLN A 40 6.92 -18.27 -2.70
CA GLN A 40 7.36 -16.95 -3.15
C GLN A 40 8.33 -16.35 -2.14
N THR A 41 9.42 -15.76 -2.61
CA THR A 41 10.32 -14.98 -1.74
C THR A 41 9.75 -13.59 -1.55
N VAL A 42 9.27 -13.29 -0.34
CA VAL A 42 8.71 -11.98 0.01
C VAL A 42 9.68 -11.19 0.87
N LEU A 43 10.06 -9.99 0.40
CA LEU A 43 10.91 -9.01 1.08
C LEU A 43 10.04 -7.91 1.72
N TYR A 44 10.17 -7.69 3.02
CA TYR A 44 9.41 -6.67 3.73
C TYR A 44 10.03 -6.25 5.08
N PRO A 45 9.88 -4.98 5.52
CA PRO A 45 10.18 -4.58 6.90
C PRO A 45 9.15 -5.17 7.87
N VAL A 46 9.57 -5.50 9.09
CA VAL A 46 8.68 -6.13 10.08
C VAL A 46 8.18 -5.08 11.07
N ASP A 47 6.86 -4.98 11.25
CA ASP A 47 6.28 -4.20 12.33
C ASP A 47 6.68 -4.78 13.70
N GLY A 48 7.30 -3.95 14.55
CA GLY A 48 7.88 -4.40 15.82
C GLY A 48 6.87 -4.86 16.88
N GLN A 49 5.57 -4.65 16.67
CA GLN A 49 4.54 -5.00 17.64
C GLN A 49 3.60 -6.10 17.12
N ALA A 50 3.03 -5.92 15.93
CA ALA A 50 2.06 -6.83 15.34
C ALA A 50 2.68 -7.89 14.41
N GLY A 51 3.97 -7.79 14.10
CA GLY A 51 4.71 -8.75 13.27
C GLY A 51 4.35 -8.77 11.78
N GLY A 52 3.41 -7.93 11.35
CA GLY A 52 3.03 -7.75 9.94
C GLY A 52 3.93 -6.75 9.21
N THR A 53 3.45 -6.22 8.08
CA THR A 53 4.14 -5.17 7.32
C THR A 53 3.17 -4.16 6.69
N TRP A 54 3.64 -2.95 6.43
CA TRP A 54 2.91 -1.95 5.64
C TRP A 54 3.27 -1.98 4.14
N ILE A 55 4.36 -2.66 3.77
CA ILE A 55 4.86 -2.78 2.40
C ILE A 55 5.61 -4.10 2.22
N ALA A 56 5.40 -4.78 1.10
CA ALA A 56 6.08 -6.02 0.78
C ALA A 56 6.27 -6.18 -0.73
N ALA A 57 7.39 -6.75 -1.14
CA ALA A 57 7.71 -7.07 -2.53
C ALA A 57 7.98 -8.57 -2.67
N SER A 58 7.41 -9.19 -3.71
CA SER A 58 7.62 -10.60 -4.04
C SER A 58 8.45 -10.73 -5.32
N ASP A 59 9.27 -11.78 -5.38
CA ASP A 59 9.93 -12.22 -6.60
C ASP A 59 8.95 -12.67 -7.70
N HIS A 60 7.67 -12.88 -7.37
CA HIS A 60 6.57 -13.10 -8.31
C HIS A 60 5.95 -11.81 -8.84
N LYS A 61 6.78 -10.78 -9.09
CA LYS A 61 6.36 -9.53 -9.76
C LYS A 61 5.13 -8.86 -9.12
N ARG A 62 5.11 -8.78 -7.79
CA ARG A 62 4.04 -8.12 -7.05
C ARG A 62 4.59 -7.33 -5.86
N ILE A 63 4.14 -6.09 -5.72
CA ILE A 63 4.32 -5.29 -4.49
C ILE A 63 2.94 -5.03 -3.91
N ALA A 64 2.79 -5.19 -2.59
CA ALA A 64 1.58 -4.87 -1.85
C ALA A 64 1.88 -3.90 -0.72
N CYS A 65 1.01 -2.90 -0.55
CA CYS A 65 1.07 -1.89 0.50
C CYS A 65 -0.28 -1.80 1.23
N VAL A 66 -0.26 -1.36 2.48
CA VAL A 66 -1.49 -1.04 3.22
C VAL A 66 -1.39 0.29 3.96
N LEU A 67 -2.47 1.07 3.91
CA LEU A 67 -2.70 2.27 4.70
C LEU A 67 -3.88 2.07 5.64
N ASN A 68 -3.87 2.76 6.78
CA ASN A 68 -4.94 2.70 7.77
C ASN A 68 -6.19 3.44 7.26
N GLY A 69 -7.36 2.83 7.43
CA GLY A 69 -8.66 3.39 7.04
C GLY A 69 -8.96 3.26 5.54
N ALA A 70 -10.25 3.26 5.22
CA ALA A 70 -10.76 3.25 3.84
C ALA A 70 -10.99 4.67 3.32
N PHE A 71 -12.09 5.32 3.70
CA PHE A 71 -12.49 6.63 3.13
C PHE A 71 -12.48 7.77 4.16
N ALA A 72 -12.67 7.44 5.43
CA ALA A 72 -12.80 8.39 6.53
C ALA A 72 -12.28 7.75 7.82
N PRO A 73 -12.13 8.54 8.89
CA PRO A 73 -11.95 8.00 10.23
C PRO A 73 -13.08 7.05 10.59
N HIS A 74 -12.73 5.95 11.25
CA HIS A 74 -13.66 4.92 11.72
C HIS A 74 -13.44 4.67 13.21
N PRO A 75 -14.48 4.24 13.96
CA PRO A 75 -14.32 3.88 15.36
C PRO A 75 -13.39 2.67 15.52
N TYR A 76 -12.47 2.76 16.48
CA TYR A 76 -11.63 1.63 16.87
C TYR A 76 -12.47 0.64 17.69
N ASN A 77 -12.63 -0.58 17.18
CA ASN A 77 -13.54 -1.59 17.73
C ASN A 77 -12.87 -2.99 17.79
N PRO A 78 -11.90 -3.20 18.69
CA PRO A 78 -11.32 -4.52 18.91
C PRO A 78 -12.33 -5.46 19.60
N PRO A 79 -12.17 -6.80 19.46
CA PRO A 79 -11.04 -7.48 18.84
C PRO A 79 -11.17 -7.62 17.32
N TYR A 80 -10.06 -7.37 16.62
CA TYR A 80 -9.94 -7.68 15.19
C TYR A 80 -9.35 -9.09 15.00
N ARG A 81 -9.91 -9.84 14.05
CA ARG A 81 -9.48 -11.20 13.71
C ARG A 81 -8.05 -11.24 13.16
N LEU A 82 -7.66 -10.23 12.39
CA LEU A 82 -6.34 -10.15 11.76
C LEU A 82 -5.89 -8.70 11.65
N SER A 83 -4.60 -8.44 11.92
CA SER A 83 -4.03 -7.11 11.70
C SER A 83 -3.87 -6.83 10.20
N ARG A 84 -4.03 -5.57 9.80
CA ARG A 84 -3.83 -5.11 8.41
C ARG A 84 -2.47 -5.51 7.86
N GLY A 85 -1.42 -5.43 8.68
CA GLY A 85 -0.08 -5.78 8.24
C GLY A 85 0.13 -7.29 8.05
N LEU A 86 -0.55 -8.13 8.83
CA LEU A 86 -0.55 -9.59 8.60
C LEU A 86 -1.40 -9.96 7.39
N MET A 87 -2.46 -9.20 7.09
CA MET A 87 -3.24 -9.34 5.86
C MET A 87 -2.37 -9.11 4.61
N VAL A 88 -1.46 -8.11 4.62
CA VAL A 88 -0.50 -7.92 3.52
C VAL A 88 0.33 -9.17 3.30
N LEU A 89 0.89 -9.79 4.34
CA LEU A 89 1.64 -11.03 4.21
C LEU A 89 0.75 -12.20 3.73
N ALA A 90 -0.51 -12.25 4.18
CA ALA A 90 -1.46 -13.26 3.74
C ALA A 90 -1.85 -13.11 2.27
N SER A 91 -1.81 -11.91 1.69
CA SER A 91 -2.09 -11.71 0.25
C SER A 91 -1.09 -12.45 -0.64
N PHE A 92 0.14 -12.63 -0.17
CA PHE A 92 1.16 -13.40 -0.88
C PHE A 92 0.92 -14.92 -0.91
N LYS A 93 -0.05 -15.43 -0.15
CA LYS A 93 -0.50 -16.83 -0.30
C LYS A 93 -1.30 -17.09 -1.57
N TRP A 94 -1.68 -16.03 -2.30
CA TRP A 94 -2.47 -16.10 -3.52
C TRP A 94 -1.61 -15.76 -4.74
N PRO A 95 -1.87 -16.38 -5.91
CA PRO A 95 -1.08 -16.17 -7.11
C PRO A 95 -1.22 -14.74 -7.67
N THR A 96 -2.38 -14.11 -7.52
CA THR A 96 -2.65 -12.76 -8.03
C THR A 96 -3.40 -11.91 -7.00
N THR A 97 -3.34 -10.58 -7.14
CA THR A 97 -4.16 -9.69 -6.32
C THR A 97 -5.65 -10.00 -6.47
N LYS A 98 -6.11 -10.29 -7.69
CA LYS A 98 -7.50 -10.64 -7.94
C LYS A 98 -7.93 -11.88 -7.15
N ALA A 99 -7.14 -12.96 -7.19
CA ALA A 99 -7.43 -14.17 -6.43
C ALA A 99 -7.48 -13.91 -4.92
N PHE A 100 -6.57 -13.08 -4.40
CA PHE A 100 -6.60 -12.64 -3.01
C PHE A 100 -7.91 -11.89 -2.68
N ILE A 101 -8.27 -10.89 -3.48
CA ILE A 101 -9.47 -10.06 -3.25
C ILE A 101 -10.75 -10.91 -3.32
N ASP A 102 -10.81 -11.87 -4.23
CA ASP A 102 -12.02 -12.68 -4.46
C ASP A 102 -12.26 -13.70 -3.34
N HIS A 103 -11.19 -14.31 -2.81
CA HIS A 103 -11.30 -15.46 -1.92
C HIS A 103 -10.93 -15.21 -0.47
N PHE A 104 -10.23 -14.11 -0.17
CA PHE A 104 -9.85 -13.81 1.21
C PHE A 104 -11.06 -13.29 2.01
N ASN A 105 -11.23 -13.81 3.23
CA ASN A 105 -12.22 -13.28 4.16
C ASN A 105 -11.68 -11.99 4.80
N PHE A 106 -12.35 -10.85 4.59
CA PHE A 106 -12.01 -9.55 5.18
C PHE A 106 -12.81 -9.24 6.45
N GLU A 107 -13.82 -10.04 6.78
CA GLU A 107 -14.62 -9.86 7.98
C GLU A 107 -13.74 -9.90 9.24
N GLY A 108 -14.06 -8.99 10.17
CA GLY A 108 -13.31 -8.81 11.41
C GLY A 108 -11.93 -8.17 11.24
N ILE A 109 -11.61 -7.61 10.08
CA ILE A 109 -10.39 -6.80 9.87
C ILE A 109 -10.74 -5.32 9.94
N GLU A 110 -9.92 -4.55 10.64
CA GLU A 110 -10.06 -3.10 10.74
C GLU A 110 -9.99 -2.42 9.35
N PRO A 111 -10.82 -1.39 9.06
CA PRO A 111 -10.82 -0.71 7.77
C PRO A 111 -9.43 -0.29 7.26
N PHE A 112 -9.22 -0.45 5.96
CA PHE A 112 -7.93 -0.25 5.32
C PHE A 112 -8.03 0.12 3.84
N THR A 113 -6.92 0.66 3.33
CA THR A 113 -6.66 0.81 1.89
C THR A 113 -5.47 -0.06 1.53
N TYR A 114 -5.69 -1.09 0.73
CA TYR A 114 -4.67 -1.98 0.19
C TYR A 114 -4.38 -1.57 -1.24
N VAL A 115 -3.10 -1.44 -1.60
CA VAL A 115 -2.68 -1.09 -2.96
C VAL A 115 -1.67 -2.13 -3.44
N SER A 116 -1.92 -2.71 -4.60
CA SER A 116 -1.05 -3.70 -5.22
C SER A 116 -0.55 -3.21 -6.58
N PHE A 117 0.70 -3.52 -6.86
CA PHE A 117 1.40 -3.24 -8.10
C PHE A 117 1.89 -4.57 -8.68
N GLU A 118 1.35 -4.99 -9.82
CA GLU A 118 1.68 -6.25 -10.48
C GLU A 118 2.24 -5.99 -11.88
N TRP A 119 3.36 -6.61 -12.22
CA TRP A 119 3.84 -6.63 -13.60
C TRP A 119 3.24 -7.84 -14.30
N GLY A 120 2.67 -7.66 -15.48
CA GLY A 120 2.21 -8.80 -16.26
C GLY A 120 3.36 -9.69 -16.74
N GLU A 121 2.98 -10.86 -17.26
CA GLU A 121 3.91 -11.90 -17.66
C GLU A 121 4.73 -11.52 -18.89
N SER A 122 4.10 -10.88 -19.88
CA SER A 122 4.70 -10.53 -21.16
C SER A 122 5.45 -9.19 -21.10
N GLN A 123 6.41 -8.96 -22.02
CA GLN A 123 7.07 -7.66 -22.13
C GLN A 123 6.14 -6.52 -22.57
N ALA A 124 5.00 -6.86 -23.20
CA ALA A 124 3.98 -5.90 -23.59
C ALA A 124 3.06 -5.52 -22.42
N ASP A 125 3.10 -6.27 -21.31
CA ASP A 125 2.22 -6.05 -20.18
C ASP A 125 2.72 -4.88 -19.33
N LYS A 126 1.80 -3.94 -19.12
CA LYS A 126 1.96 -2.76 -18.29
C LYS A 126 1.84 -3.12 -16.81
N ILE A 127 2.32 -2.22 -15.95
CA ILE A 127 2.07 -2.30 -14.51
C ILE A 127 0.57 -2.15 -14.25
N SER A 128 -0.01 -3.16 -13.60
CA SER A 128 -1.37 -3.10 -13.06
C SER A 128 -1.33 -2.53 -11.65
N VAL A 129 -2.14 -1.51 -11.39
CA VAL A 129 -2.31 -0.92 -10.06
C VAL A 129 -3.73 -1.21 -9.59
N THR A 130 -3.87 -1.96 -8.48
CA THR A 130 -5.17 -2.27 -7.90
C THR A 130 -5.29 -1.68 -6.50
N GLU A 131 -6.31 -0.86 -6.29
CA GLU A 131 -6.72 -0.37 -4.99
C GLU A 131 -7.91 -1.21 -4.48
N LEU A 132 -7.79 -1.73 -3.26
CA LEU A 132 -8.91 -2.27 -2.48
C LEU A 132 -9.08 -1.40 -1.23
N ARG A 133 -10.26 -0.81 -1.07
CA ARG A 133 -10.68 -0.21 0.21
C ARG A 133 -11.69 -1.11 0.88
N TRP A 134 -11.36 -1.55 2.09
CA TRP A 134 -12.28 -2.28 2.96
C TRP A 134 -12.79 -1.31 4.02
N ASP A 135 -14.09 -0.99 3.96
CA ASP A 135 -14.71 -0.02 4.88
C ASP A 135 -15.21 -0.65 6.20
N GLY A 136 -15.08 -1.97 6.34
CA GLY A 136 -15.59 -2.74 7.48
C GLY A 136 -16.80 -3.60 7.13
N GLU A 137 -17.46 -3.32 6.01
CA GLU A 137 -18.66 -4.02 5.56
C GLU A 137 -18.55 -4.50 4.12
N GLN A 138 -17.99 -3.67 3.24
CA GLN A 138 -17.94 -3.87 1.80
C GLN A 138 -16.54 -3.62 1.22
N LYS A 139 -16.24 -4.39 0.17
CA LYS A 139 -15.01 -4.24 -0.62
C LYS A 139 -15.26 -3.24 -1.75
N HIS A 140 -14.42 -2.21 -1.84
CA HIS A 140 -14.40 -1.25 -2.94
C HIS A 140 -13.11 -1.44 -3.72
N VAL A 141 -13.21 -1.98 -4.93
CA VAL A 141 -12.04 -2.34 -5.75
C VAL A 141 -11.97 -1.43 -6.97
N LYS A 142 -10.79 -0.91 -7.26
CA LYS A 142 -10.51 -0.08 -8.44
C LYS A 142 -9.19 -0.49 -9.07
N THR A 143 -9.20 -0.62 -10.39
CA THR A 143 -7.96 -0.66 -11.19
C THR A 143 -7.62 0.76 -11.60
N LEU A 144 -6.38 1.18 -11.33
CA LEU A 144 -5.90 2.53 -11.60
C LEU A 144 -4.97 2.53 -12.82
N ASN A 145 -4.87 3.68 -13.48
CA ASN A 145 -4.01 3.84 -14.63
C ASN A 145 -2.53 3.82 -14.20
N GLY A 146 -1.82 2.73 -14.47
CA GLY A 146 -0.39 2.58 -14.15
C GLY A 146 0.55 3.52 -14.93
N LYS A 147 0.02 4.35 -15.84
CA LYS A 147 0.78 5.39 -16.55
C LYS A 147 0.72 6.76 -15.88
N GLU A 148 -0.11 6.91 -14.86
CA GLU A 148 -0.29 8.19 -14.16
C GLU A 148 0.30 8.11 -12.75
N PRO A 149 0.84 9.22 -12.23
CA PRO A 149 1.18 9.33 -10.82
C PRO A 149 -0.04 9.17 -9.92
N HIS A 150 0.13 8.48 -8.79
CA HIS A 150 -0.93 8.32 -7.79
C HIS A 150 -0.40 8.61 -6.39
N ILE A 151 -1.26 9.14 -5.54
CA ILE A 151 -1.00 9.34 -4.11
C ILE A 151 -2.15 8.81 -3.27
N TRP A 152 -1.81 8.12 -2.20
CA TRP A 152 -2.74 7.69 -1.15
C TRP A 152 -2.31 8.27 0.17
N SER A 153 -3.28 8.58 1.03
CA SER A 153 -3.04 9.02 2.40
C SER A 153 -3.95 8.24 3.33
N SER A 154 -3.46 7.91 4.52
CA SER A 154 -4.29 7.24 5.53
C SER A 154 -5.51 8.12 5.89
N ALA A 155 -6.68 7.49 5.95
CA ALA A 155 -7.93 8.15 6.32
C ALA A 155 -8.23 8.10 7.83
N SER A 156 -7.47 7.32 8.60
CA SER A 156 -7.79 7.00 10.00
C SER A 156 -7.63 8.16 10.98
N LEU A 157 -6.62 9.01 10.79
CA LEU A 157 -6.23 10.07 11.75
C LEU A 157 -6.30 11.48 11.17
N TYR A 158 -6.73 11.62 9.91
CA TYR A 158 -6.64 12.89 9.19
C TYR A 158 -7.97 13.31 8.61
N THR A 159 -8.23 14.61 8.65
CA THR A 159 -9.43 15.19 8.09
C THR A 159 -9.38 15.16 6.56
N LYS A 160 -10.54 15.31 5.92
CA LYS A 160 -10.64 15.39 4.45
C LYS A 160 -9.81 16.55 3.92
N GLU A 161 -9.74 17.66 4.66
CA GLU A 161 -8.95 18.84 4.32
C GLU A 161 -7.44 18.54 4.34
N ALA A 162 -6.96 17.79 5.34
CA ALA A 162 -5.55 17.41 5.41
C ALA A 162 -5.14 16.48 4.25
N ILE A 163 -6.00 15.52 3.90
CA ILE A 163 -5.80 14.62 2.75
C ILE A 163 -5.82 15.42 1.44
N ALA A 164 -6.79 16.33 1.27
CA ALA A 164 -6.88 17.20 0.10
C ALA A 164 -5.64 18.11 -0.03
N LYS A 165 -5.15 18.65 1.09
CA LYS A 165 -3.93 19.45 1.12
C LYS A 165 -2.70 18.65 0.68
N ARG A 166 -2.56 17.41 1.16
CA ARG A 166 -1.46 16.51 0.76
C ARG A 166 -1.54 16.17 -0.74
N LYS A 167 -2.74 15.94 -1.26
CA LYS A 167 -2.95 15.72 -2.70
C LYS A 167 -2.55 16.94 -3.52
N ARG A 168 -2.96 18.14 -3.11
CA ARG A 168 -2.56 19.39 -3.79
C ARG A 168 -1.05 19.59 -3.79
N TRP A 169 -0.38 19.35 -2.66
CA TRP A 169 1.09 19.41 -2.59
C TRP A 169 1.77 18.43 -3.53
N PHE A 170 1.21 17.24 -3.71
CA PHE A 170 1.71 16.27 -4.67
C PHE A 170 1.52 16.74 -6.12
N GLU A 171 0.36 17.33 -6.43
CA GLU A 171 0.09 17.91 -7.75
C GLU A 171 1.04 19.07 -8.07
N GLU A 172 1.30 19.95 -7.10
CA GLU A 172 2.30 21.03 -7.21
C GLU A 172 3.70 20.45 -7.41
N TRP A 173 4.10 19.46 -6.60
CA TRP A 173 5.40 18.79 -6.72
C TRP A 173 5.61 18.15 -8.11
N LEU A 174 4.57 17.53 -8.68
CA LEU A 174 4.61 16.94 -10.02
C LEU A 174 4.85 17.99 -11.13
N GLN A 175 4.38 19.23 -10.95
CA GLN A 175 4.61 20.32 -11.90
C GLN A 175 6.06 20.79 -11.90
N GLU A 176 6.73 20.69 -10.76
CA GLU A 176 8.13 21.07 -10.59
C GLU A 176 9.12 19.98 -11.01
N HIS A 177 8.66 18.72 -11.17
CA HIS A 177 9.51 17.55 -11.40
C HIS A 177 9.16 16.80 -12.70
N ASN A 178 9.81 17.20 -13.80
CA ASN A 178 9.61 16.63 -15.13
C ASN A 178 10.23 15.22 -15.28
N LYS A 179 11.11 14.84 -14.35
CA LYS A 179 11.75 13.52 -14.26
C LYS A 179 11.77 13.11 -12.79
N TYR A 180 11.28 11.92 -12.48
CA TYR A 180 11.22 11.44 -11.11
C TYR A 180 12.56 10.86 -10.67
N ARG A 181 13.01 11.25 -9.47
CA ARG A 181 14.20 10.69 -8.80
C ARG A 181 13.84 10.27 -7.39
N ALA A 182 14.57 9.27 -6.89
CA ALA A 182 14.32 8.71 -5.56
C ALA A 182 14.60 9.74 -4.45
N GLU A 183 15.62 10.58 -4.63
CA GLU A 183 15.99 11.62 -3.68
C GLU A 183 14.90 12.69 -3.56
N ASP A 184 14.33 13.10 -4.70
CA ASP A 184 13.32 14.17 -4.75
C ASP A 184 12.00 13.71 -4.11
N ILE A 185 11.55 12.49 -4.40
CA ILE A 185 10.34 11.94 -3.77
C ILE A 185 10.55 11.68 -2.27
N LEU A 186 11.76 11.36 -1.84
CA LEU A 186 12.07 11.22 -0.43
C LEU A 186 11.93 12.55 0.33
N GLN A 187 12.30 13.68 -0.28
CA GLN A 187 12.12 15.01 0.32
C GLN A 187 10.65 15.44 0.41
N PHE A 188 9.79 14.93 -0.48
CA PHE A 188 8.35 15.17 -0.42
C PHE A 188 7.68 14.48 0.78
N HIS A 189 8.16 13.28 1.14
CA HIS A 189 7.61 12.44 2.22
C HIS A 189 8.00 12.94 3.61
#